data_AF-A0A842V9X8-F1
#
_entry.id   AF-A0A842V9X8-F1
#
_cell.length_a   1.000
_cell.length_b   1.000
_cell.length_c   1.000
_cell.angle_alpha   90.00
_cell.angle_beta   90.00
_cell.angle_gamma   90.00
#
_symmetry.space_group_name_H-M   'P 1'
#
loop_
_entity.id
_entity.type
_entity.pdbx_description
1 polymer ?
#
loop_
_entity_poly.entity_id
_entity_poly.type
_entity_poly.pdbx_seq_one_letter_code
_entity_poly.pdbx_strand_id
1 'polypeptide(L)'
;MKKMVSGLFLLAVIIAWSVLLYFVPPASIVDGLGAHTYVAVLLAGFLGGTSILFPFPYYLVVITTAAGGAHPLLVGLCSGSGVMLGDTTSYFLGYAGGSMLPQKAARAFEGIKKWVQDIHSFKFYGFLFTYGTIIPLPNDVIIVPLGAARVSYWRVILPFAAGNIVFNTGIALLAAYGVLLL
;
A
#
# COMPACT_ATOMS: atom_id res chain seq x y z
N MET A 1 4.86 25.06 5.76
CA MET A 1 3.37 25.04 5.83
C MET A 1 2.75 23.76 5.25
N LYS A 2 2.99 23.35 3.99
CA LYS A 2 2.35 22.14 3.40
C LYS A 2 2.54 20.83 4.19
N LYS A 3 3.74 20.54 4.71
CA LYS A 3 4.02 19.35 5.54
C LYS A 3 3.30 19.35 6.91
N MET A 4 3.02 20.55 7.45
CA MET A 4 2.34 20.71 8.74
C MET A 4 0.83 20.49 8.58
N VAL A 5 0.27 20.94 7.45
CA VAL A 5 -1.14 20.73 7.08
C VAL A 5 -1.44 19.24 6.82
N SER A 6 -0.55 18.52 6.14
CA SER A 6 -0.72 17.07 5.93
C SER A 6 -0.63 16.26 7.23
N GLY A 7 0.24 16.66 8.16
CA GLY A 7 0.34 16.02 9.48
C GLY A 7 -0.92 16.24 10.34
N LEU A 8 -1.44 17.47 10.37
CA LEU A 8 -2.70 17.80 11.04
C LEU A 8 -3.89 17.03 10.47
N PHE A 9 -3.96 16.87 9.14
CA PHE A 9 -5.01 16.10 8.49
C PHE A 9 -4.97 14.61 8.91
N LEU A 10 -3.80 13.98 8.88
CA LEU A 10 -3.65 12.58 9.30
C LEU A 10 -4.03 12.39 10.77
N LEU A 11 -3.60 13.30 11.66
CA LEU A 11 -3.99 13.28 13.07
C LEU A 11 -5.51 13.41 13.23
N ALA A 12 -6.15 14.32 12.50
CA ALA A 12 -7.60 14.50 12.54
C ALA A 12 -8.33 13.23 12.08
N VAL A 13 -7.86 12.56 11.03
CA VAL A 13 -8.45 11.30 10.55
C VAL A 13 -8.28 10.19 11.58
N ILE A 14 -7.10 10.06 12.20
CA ILE A 14 -6.86 9.06 13.26
C ILE A 14 -7.78 9.33 14.45
N ILE A 15 -7.90 10.58 14.91
CA ILE A 15 -8.78 10.94 16.02
C ILE A 15 -10.24 10.63 15.67
N ALA A 16 -10.71 11.04 14.49
CA ALA A 16 -12.07 10.77 14.05
C ALA A 16 -12.36 9.26 13.97
N TRP A 17 -11.39 8.48 13.47
CA TRP A 17 -11.52 7.02 13.40
C TRP A 17 -11.56 6.38 14.79
N SER A 18 -10.69 6.83 15.71
CA SER A 18 -10.71 6.35 17.10
C SER A 18 -12.02 6.68 17.81
N VAL A 19 -12.56 7.88 17.62
CA VAL A 19 -13.87 8.27 18.16
C VAL A 19 -14.98 7.41 17.56
N LEU A 20 -14.94 7.15 16.25
CA LEU A 20 -15.90 6.24 15.60
C LEU A 20 -15.86 4.85 16.24
N LEU A 21 -14.66 4.28 16.41
CA LEU A 21 -14.47 2.95 16.99
C LEU A 21 -14.85 2.87 18.48
N TYR A 22 -14.83 3.99 19.19
CA TYR A 22 -15.33 4.07 20.57
C TYR A 22 -16.86 3.90 20.63
N PHE A 23 -17.59 4.45 19.66
CA PHE A 23 -19.05 4.33 19.59
C PHE A 23 -19.53 3.09 18.83
N VAL A 24 -18.74 2.62 17.86
CA VAL A 24 -19.08 1.49 16.98
C VAL A 24 -17.99 0.44 17.10
N PRO A 25 -18.22 -0.65 17.86
CA PRO A 25 -17.24 -1.70 18.03
C PRO A 25 -16.83 -2.30 16.67
N PRO A 26 -15.53 -2.63 16.47
CA PRO A 26 -15.05 -3.25 15.24
C PRO A 26 -15.84 -4.50 14.82
N ALA A 27 -16.27 -5.33 15.77
CA ALA A 27 -17.09 -6.52 15.52
C ALA A 27 -18.43 -6.18 14.85
N SER A 28 -19.11 -5.13 15.30
CA SER A 28 -20.38 -4.68 14.72
C SER A 28 -20.22 -4.19 13.27
N ILE A 29 -19.06 -3.62 12.93
CA ILE A 29 -18.73 -3.22 11.55
C ILE A 29 -18.57 -4.46 10.66
N VAL A 30 -17.81 -5.46 11.14
CA VAL A 30 -17.58 -6.71 10.40
C VAL A 30 -18.88 -7.51 10.23
N ASP A 31 -19.68 -7.62 11.29
CA ASP A 31 -20.99 -8.31 11.25
C ASP A 31 -21.96 -7.62 10.29
N GLY A 32 -22.01 -6.29 10.30
CA GLY A 32 -22.84 -5.51 9.38
C GLY A 32 -22.41 -5.62 7.92
N LEU A 33 -21.10 -5.78 7.66
CA LEU A 33 -20.57 -5.99 6.31
C LEU A 33 -20.69 -7.47 5.86
N GLY A 34 -20.64 -8.41 6.80
CA GLY A 34 -20.64 -9.84 6.53
C GLY A 34 -19.58 -10.23 5.48
N ALA A 35 -20.03 -10.91 4.42
CA ALA A 35 -19.17 -11.35 3.32
C ALA A 35 -18.50 -10.19 2.55
N HIS A 36 -19.06 -8.98 2.60
CA HIS A 36 -18.51 -7.81 1.91
C HIS A 36 -17.30 -7.19 2.60
N THR A 37 -16.96 -7.64 3.82
CA THR A 37 -15.79 -7.18 4.57
C THR A 37 -14.51 -7.26 3.74
N TYR A 38 -14.26 -8.39 3.09
CA TYR A 38 -13.05 -8.60 2.29
C TYR A 38 -13.02 -7.74 1.01
N VAL A 39 -14.18 -7.45 0.43
CA VAL A 39 -14.30 -6.52 -0.70
C VAL A 39 -13.99 -5.09 -0.23
N ALA A 40 -14.51 -4.68 0.92
CA ALA A 40 -14.21 -3.38 1.50
C ALA A 40 -12.69 -3.24 1.81
N VAL A 41 -12.06 -4.29 2.34
CA VAL A 41 -10.61 -4.33 2.57
C VAL A 41 -9.83 -4.23 1.26
N LEU A 42 -10.25 -4.94 0.22
CA LEU A 42 -9.62 -4.86 -1.11
C LEU A 42 -9.73 -3.45 -1.71
N LEU A 43 -10.89 -2.82 -1.62
CA LEU A 43 -11.11 -1.45 -2.09
C LEU A 43 -10.29 -0.44 -1.29
N ALA A 44 -10.23 -0.60 0.03
CA ALA A 44 -9.38 0.21 0.89
C ALA A 44 -7.91 0.08 0.50
N GLY A 45 -7.42 -1.15 0.29
CA GLY A 45 -6.07 -1.43 -0.19
C GLY A 45 -5.80 -0.78 -1.54
N PHE A 46 -6.75 -0.84 -2.49
CA PHE A 46 -6.64 -0.16 -3.79
C PHE A 46 -6.45 1.34 -3.65
N LEU A 47 -7.31 2.00 -2.87
CA LEU A 47 -7.19 3.44 -2.60
C LEU A 47 -5.86 3.77 -1.92
N GLY A 48 -5.42 2.92 -0.98
CA GLY A 48 -4.14 3.03 -0.30
C GLY A 48 -2.92 2.89 -1.22
N GLY A 49 -2.99 1.98 -2.21
CA GLY A 49 -1.96 1.80 -3.23
C GLY A 49 -1.88 2.96 -4.22
N THR A 50 -2.97 3.72 -4.42
CA THR A 50 -2.97 4.95 -5.24
C THR A 50 -2.56 6.21 -4.46
N SER A 51 -1.57 6.09 -3.58
CA SER A 51 -1.22 7.12 -2.59
C SER A 51 -0.75 8.45 -3.18
N ILE A 52 -0.23 8.45 -4.40
CA ILE A 52 0.18 9.63 -5.17
C ILE A 52 -1.02 10.50 -5.57
N LEU A 53 -2.20 9.89 -5.74
CA LEU A 53 -3.45 10.58 -6.03
C LEU A 53 -4.18 10.92 -4.73
N PHE A 54 -4.32 9.93 -3.84
CA PHE A 54 -5.09 10.06 -2.61
C PHE A 54 -4.37 9.38 -1.45
N PRO A 55 -3.85 10.13 -0.45
CA PRO A 55 -3.27 9.54 0.75
C PRO A 55 -4.39 8.97 1.64
N PHE A 56 -4.84 7.76 1.31
CA PHE A 56 -5.91 7.07 2.03
C PHE A 56 -5.33 6.17 3.13
N PRO A 57 -5.73 6.33 4.40
CA PRO A 57 -5.18 5.57 5.53
C PRO A 57 -5.80 4.17 5.63
N TYR A 58 -5.60 3.36 4.60
CA TYR A 58 -6.23 2.04 4.46
C TYR A 58 -5.86 1.05 5.59
N TYR A 59 -4.71 1.25 6.23
CA TYR A 59 -4.30 0.47 7.41
C TYR A 59 -5.35 0.50 8.53
N LEU A 60 -6.10 1.60 8.68
CA LEU A 60 -7.18 1.68 9.67
C LEU A 60 -8.29 0.67 9.36
N VAL A 61 -8.60 0.46 8.08
CA VAL A 61 -9.59 -0.55 7.64
C VAL A 61 -9.07 -1.96 7.89
N VAL A 62 -7.79 -2.23 7.58
CA VAL A 62 -7.13 -3.52 7.86
C VAL A 62 -7.19 -3.84 9.35
N ILE A 63 -6.78 -2.89 10.21
CA ILE A 63 -6.77 -3.04 11.67
C ILE A 63 -8.20 -3.24 12.18
N THR A 64 -9.15 -2.38 11.76
CA THR A 64 -10.54 -2.45 12.22
C THR A 64 -11.18 -3.78 11.88
N THR A 65 -11.04 -4.24 10.63
CA THR A 65 -11.68 -5.49 10.19
C THR A 65 -11.06 -6.73 10.84
N ALA A 66 -9.73 -6.76 11.00
CA ALA A 66 -9.07 -7.86 11.70
C ALA A 66 -9.41 -7.87 13.21
N ALA A 67 -9.41 -6.71 13.86
CA ALA A 67 -9.84 -6.55 15.25
C ALA A 67 -11.32 -6.90 15.45
N GLY A 68 -12.15 -6.69 14.43
CA GLY A 68 -13.58 -7.06 14.42
C GLY A 68 -13.84 -8.54 14.15
N GLY A 69 -12.81 -9.39 14.04
CA GLY A 69 -12.97 -10.84 13.89
C GLY A 69 -12.89 -11.37 12.46
N ALA A 70 -12.59 -10.53 11.46
CA ALA A 70 -12.33 -11.01 10.11
C ALA A 70 -11.05 -11.85 10.06
N HIS A 71 -11.01 -12.88 9.21
CA HIS A 71 -9.88 -13.81 9.16
C HIS A 71 -8.59 -13.09 8.71
N PRO A 72 -7.53 -13.00 9.55
CA PRO A 72 -6.39 -12.12 9.29
C PRO A 72 -5.64 -12.41 7.98
N LEU A 73 -5.50 -13.69 7.62
CA LEU A 73 -4.85 -14.06 6.34
C LEU A 73 -5.65 -13.57 5.13
N LEU A 74 -6.99 -13.62 5.19
CA LEU A 74 -7.85 -13.17 4.09
C LEU A 74 -7.84 -11.64 4.02
N VAL A 75 -7.86 -10.95 5.16
CA VAL A 75 -7.68 -9.49 5.22
C VAL A 75 -6.35 -9.09 4.59
N GLY A 76 -5.24 -9.75 4.95
CA GLY A 76 -3.92 -9.50 4.39
C GLY A 76 -3.83 -9.74 2.88
N LEU A 77 -4.38 -10.87 2.41
CA LEU A 77 -4.45 -11.18 0.98
C LEU A 77 -5.29 -10.18 0.18
N CYS A 78 -6.49 -9.84 0.67
CA CYS A 78 -7.38 -8.89 0.01
C CYS A 78 -6.79 -7.48 0.00
N SER A 79 -6.23 -7.03 1.13
CA SER A 79 -5.58 -5.72 1.24
C SER A 79 -4.37 -5.63 0.31
N GLY A 80 -3.45 -6.60 0.39
CA GLY A 80 -2.26 -6.63 -0.46
C GLY A 80 -2.58 -6.73 -1.95
N SER A 81 -3.63 -7.46 -2.32
CA SER A 81 -4.14 -7.50 -3.71
C SER A 81 -4.73 -6.16 -4.14
N GLY A 82 -5.48 -5.49 -3.26
CA GLY A 82 -5.93 -4.12 -3.47
C GLY A 82 -4.76 -3.18 -3.72
N VAL A 83 -3.76 -3.19 -2.84
CA VAL A 83 -2.54 -2.36 -2.98
C VAL A 83 -1.84 -2.65 -4.31
N MET A 84 -1.71 -3.91 -4.72
CA MET A 84 -1.14 -4.28 -6.03
C MET A 84 -1.89 -3.62 -7.20
N LEU A 85 -3.22 -3.54 -7.14
CA LEU A 85 -4.03 -2.87 -8.16
C LEU A 85 -3.81 -1.35 -8.14
N GLY A 86 -3.64 -0.75 -6.97
CA GLY A 86 -3.31 0.67 -6.82
C GLY A 86 -1.92 0.98 -7.35
N ASP A 87 -0.92 0.20 -6.93
CA ASP A 87 0.47 0.24 -7.39
C ASP A 87 0.57 0.07 -8.91
N THR A 88 -0.28 -0.77 -9.50
CA THR A 88 -0.38 -0.94 -10.96
C THR A 88 -0.81 0.36 -11.64
N THR A 89 -1.76 1.08 -11.05
CA THR A 89 -2.21 2.38 -11.56
C THR A 89 -1.07 3.40 -11.52
N SER A 90 -0.35 3.48 -10.40
CA SER A 90 0.81 4.36 -10.24
C SER A 90 1.96 4.02 -11.18
N TYR A 91 2.22 2.73 -11.40
CA TYR A 91 3.23 2.28 -12.37
C TYR A 91 2.92 2.80 -13.77
N PHE A 92 1.67 2.63 -14.23
CA PHE A 92 1.28 3.08 -15.57
C PHE A 92 1.21 4.60 -15.69
N LEU A 93 0.86 5.32 -14.61
CA LEU A 93 1.01 6.77 -14.56
C LEU A 93 2.46 7.20 -14.77
N GLY A 94 3.40 6.56 -14.08
CA GLY A 94 4.84 6.79 -14.29
C GLY A 94 5.29 6.44 -15.70
N TYR A 95 4.84 5.29 -16.23
CA TYR A 95 5.17 4.84 -17.58
C TYR A 95 4.71 5.80 -18.67
N ALA A 96 3.45 6.26 -18.60
CA ALA A 96 2.88 7.22 -19.55
C ALA A 96 3.56 8.59 -19.41
N GLY A 97 3.68 9.09 -18.18
CA GLY A 97 4.30 10.39 -17.88
C GLY A 97 5.78 10.46 -18.28
N GLY A 98 6.51 9.33 -18.19
CA GLY A 98 7.93 9.22 -18.54
C GLY A 98 8.28 9.71 -19.95
N SER A 99 7.35 9.55 -20.90
CA SER A 99 7.54 9.96 -22.30
C SER A 99 7.47 11.48 -22.53
N MET A 100 6.86 12.22 -21.60
CA MET A 100 6.66 13.67 -21.70
C MET A 100 7.74 14.47 -20.97
N LEU A 101 8.77 13.79 -20.44
CA LEU A 101 9.76 14.41 -19.56
C LEU A 101 10.88 15.12 -20.34
N PRO A 102 11.42 16.23 -19.80
CA PRO A 102 12.57 16.91 -20.40
C PRO A 102 13.77 15.99 -20.55
N GLN A 103 14.63 16.24 -21.54
CA GLN A 103 15.79 15.39 -21.85
C GLN A 103 16.72 15.14 -20.65
N LYS A 104 16.81 16.10 -19.70
CA LYS A 104 17.57 15.95 -18.45
C LYS A 104 16.97 14.88 -17.53
N ALA A 105 15.64 14.84 -17.41
CA ALA A 105 14.93 13.85 -16.62
C ALA A 105 14.94 12.48 -17.32
N ALA A 106 14.80 12.44 -18.65
CA ALA A 106 14.92 11.21 -19.44
C ALA A 106 16.27 10.50 -19.20
N ARG A 107 17.38 11.26 -19.20
CA ARG A 107 18.72 10.72 -18.88
C ARG A 107 18.82 10.13 -17.46
N ALA A 108 18.14 10.75 -16.49
CA ALA A 108 18.11 10.22 -15.12
C ALA A 108 17.40 8.86 -15.07
N PHE A 109 16.26 8.71 -15.77
CA PHE A 109 15.53 7.44 -15.84
C PHE A 109 16.27 6.36 -16.63
N GLU A 110 17.03 6.73 -17.66
CA GLU A 110 17.95 5.79 -18.34
C GLU A 110 19.02 5.26 -17.37
N GLY A 111 19.55 6.11 -16.50
CA GLY A 111 20.47 5.70 -15.43
C GLY A 111 19.84 4.70 -14.47
N ILE A 112 18.59 4.92 -14.05
CA ILE A 112 17.83 3.98 -13.22
C ILE A 112 17.65 2.65 -13.96
N LYS A 113 17.23 2.68 -15.22
CA LYS A 113 17.04 1.47 -16.02
C LYS A 113 18.33 0.66 -16.13
N LYS A 114 19.46 1.33 -16.40
CA LYS A 114 20.78 0.69 -16.49
C LYS A 114 21.18 0.07 -15.15
N TRP A 115 21.00 0.79 -14.05
CA TRP A 115 21.26 0.26 -12.71
C TRP A 115 20.43 -1.00 -12.40
N VAL A 116 19.15 -1.02 -12.79
CA VAL A 116 18.28 -2.20 -12.64
C VAL A 116 18.69 -3.38 -13.54
N GLN A 117 19.35 -3.11 -14.67
CA GLN A 117 19.91 -4.12 -15.56
C GLN A 117 21.25 -4.67 -15.04
N ASP A 118 22.07 -3.81 -14.44
CA ASP A 118 23.40 -4.16 -13.93
C ASP A 118 23.32 -4.92 -12.58
N ILE A 119 22.29 -4.66 -11.77
CA ILE A 119 22.08 -5.37 -10.52
C ILE A 119 21.56 -6.80 -10.76
N HIS A 120 22.09 -7.77 -10.01
CA HIS A 120 21.61 -9.14 -10.05
C HIS A 120 20.10 -9.20 -9.72
N SER A 121 19.31 -9.88 -10.55
CA SER A 121 17.83 -9.89 -10.45
C SER A 121 17.32 -10.25 -9.05
N PHE A 122 17.97 -11.21 -8.39
CA PHE A 122 17.65 -11.58 -7.00
C PHE A 122 17.76 -10.41 -6.01
N LYS A 123 18.81 -9.58 -6.11
CA LYS A 123 19.00 -8.43 -5.22
C LYS A 123 17.95 -7.35 -5.49
N PHE A 124 17.57 -7.14 -6.74
CA PHE A 124 16.51 -6.21 -7.11
C PHE A 124 15.16 -6.64 -6.54
N TYR A 125 14.76 -7.90 -6.73
CA TYR A 125 13.52 -8.42 -6.18
C TYR A 125 13.54 -8.41 -4.65
N GLY A 126 14.66 -8.78 -4.04
CA GLY A 126 14.85 -8.71 -2.60
C GLY A 126 14.66 -7.30 -2.06
N PHE A 127 15.24 -6.28 -2.70
CA PHE A 127 15.08 -4.88 -2.31
C PHE A 127 13.62 -4.41 -2.38
N LEU A 128 12.91 -4.70 -3.47
CA LEU A 128 11.51 -4.30 -3.61
C LEU A 128 10.60 -5.03 -2.62
N PHE A 129 10.84 -6.33 -2.42
CA PHE A 129 10.11 -7.12 -1.44
C PHE A 129 10.33 -6.60 -0.02
N THR A 130 11.57 -6.35 0.39
CA THR A 130 11.85 -5.86 1.74
C THR A 130 11.30 -4.46 1.96
N TYR A 131 11.32 -3.61 0.94
CA TYR A 131 10.66 -2.30 0.99
C TYR A 131 9.17 -2.48 1.27
N GLY A 132 8.44 -3.23 0.45
CA GLY A 132 6.99 -3.44 0.62
C GLY A 132 6.63 -4.22 1.90
N THR A 133 7.57 -4.95 2.50
CA THR A 133 7.34 -5.74 3.72
C THR A 133 7.54 -4.95 5.00
N ILE A 134 8.49 -4.01 5.03
CA ILE A 134 8.96 -3.41 6.29
C ILE A 134 8.69 -1.90 6.33
N ILE A 135 8.62 -1.25 5.17
CA ILE A 135 8.60 0.20 5.10
C ILE A 135 7.16 0.66 4.90
N PRO A 136 6.52 1.30 5.92
CA PRO A 136 5.15 1.81 5.83
C PRO A 136 5.11 3.15 5.06
N LEU A 137 5.83 3.24 3.94
CA LEU A 137 5.86 4.42 3.09
C LEU A 137 5.11 4.17 1.78
N PRO A 138 4.63 5.24 1.13
CA PRO A 138 4.06 5.18 -0.22
C PRO A 138 4.97 4.44 -1.21
N ASN A 139 4.50 3.31 -1.74
CA ASN A 139 5.21 2.55 -2.78
C ASN A 139 5.46 3.38 -4.04
N ASP A 140 4.59 4.36 -4.30
CA ASP A 140 4.65 5.28 -5.45
C ASP A 140 5.99 6.01 -5.58
N VAL A 141 6.68 6.26 -4.46
CA VAL A 141 8.01 6.88 -4.45
C VAL A 141 9.02 6.06 -5.26
N ILE A 142 8.85 4.74 -5.32
CA ILE A 142 9.71 3.82 -6.06
C ILE A 142 9.05 3.41 -7.38
N ILE A 143 7.76 3.06 -7.33
CA ILE A 143 7.04 2.48 -8.47
C ILE A 143 6.92 3.48 -9.62
N VAL A 144 6.62 4.74 -9.33
CA VAL A 144 6.44 5.77 -10.39
C VAL A 144 7.76 6.02 -11.14
N PRO A 145 8.92 6.25 -10.47
CA PRO A 145 10.21 6.32 -11.17
C PRO A 145 10.57 5.06 -11.96
N LEU A 146 10.30 3.87 -11.44
CA LEU A 146 10.58 2.61 -12.16
C LEU A 146 9.69 2.43 -13.39
N GLY A 147 8.42 2.86 -13.30
CA GLY A 147 7.50 2.94 -14.43
C GLY A 147 8.00 3.92 -15.48
N ALA A 148 8.40 5.13 -15.09
CA ALA A 148 8.98 6.14 -15.99
C ALA A 148 10.28 5.65 -16.66
N ALA A 149 11.10 4.88 -15.96
CA ALA A 149 12.28 4.21 -16.49
C ALA A 149 11.98 2.98 -17.36
N ARG A 150 10.70 2.62 -17.53
CA ARG A 150 10.23 1.46 -18.31
C ARG A 150 10.85 0.14 -17.88
N VAL A 151 11.06 -0.05 -16.57
CA VAL A 151 11.43 -1.34 -16.00
C VAL A 151 10.24 -2.29 -16.14
N SER A 152 10.45 -3.54 -16.54
CA SER A 152 9.36 -4.50 -16.79
C SER A 152 8.34 -4.57 -15.64
N TYR A 153 7.05 -4.40 -15.96
CA TYR A 153 5.94 -4.36 -15.01
C TYR A 153 6.00 -5.47 -13.93
N TRP A 154 6.08 -6.73 -14.35
CA TRP A 154 6.11 -7.87 -13.42
C TRP A 154 7.36 -7.92 -12.53
N ARG A 155 8.48 -7.34 -12.96
CA ARG A 155 9.70 -7.25 -12.15
C ARG A 155 9.53 -6.28 -10.99
N VAL A 156 8.60 -5.33 -11.10
CA VAL A 156 8.31 -4.33 -10.07
C VAL A 156 7.14 -4.78 -9.20
N ILE A 157 6.01 -5.13 -9.82
CA ILE A 157 4.76 -5.36 -9.10
C ILE A 157 4.76 -6.66 -8.30
N LEU A 158 5.33 -7.76 -8.80
CA LEU A 158 5.28 -9.03 -8.07
C LEU A 158 6.02 -8.97 -6.71
N PRO A 159 7.27 -8.48 -6.62
CA PRO A 159 7.93 -8.34 -5.34
C PRO A 159 7.21 -7.40 -4.38
N PHE A 160 6.68 -6.27 -4.88
CA PHE A 160 5.89 -5.33 -4.08
C PHE A 160 4.61 -5.97 -3.56
N ALA A 161 3.82 -6.61 -4.43
CA ALA A 161 2.59 -7.29 -4.05
C ALA A 161 2.85 -8.36 -2.98
N ALA A 162 3.89 -9.18 -3.16
CA ALA A 162 4.28 -10.18 -2.16
C ALA A 162 4.64 -9.53 -0.82
N GLY A 163 5.45 -8.46 -0.83
CA GLY A 163 5.81 -7.74 0.38
C GLY A 163 4.62 -7.10 1.08
N ASN A 164 3.74 -6.44 0.32
CA ASN A 164 2.52 -5.81 0.82
C ASN A 164 1.55 -6.85 1.43
N ILE A 165 1.41 -8.04 0.84
CA ILE A 165 0.60 -9.12 1.42
C ILE A 165 1.19 -9.55 2.76
N VAL A 166 2.50 -9.77 2.85
CA VAL A 166 3.17 -10.14 4.10
C VAL A 166 2.98 -9.05 5.15
N PHE A 167 3.22 -7.80 4.79
CA PHE A 167 3.07 -6.65 5.70
C PHE A 167 1.63 -6.50 6.21
N ASN A 168 0.65 -6.51 5.31
CA ASN A 168 -0.76 -6.36 5.68
C ASN A 168 -1.29 -7.54 6.49
N THR A 169 -0.80 -8.75 6.20
CA THR A 169 -1.10 -9.94 7.01
C THR A 169 -0.50 -9.78 8.42
N GLY A 170 0.73 -9.30 8.54
CA GLY A 170 1.37 -9.00 9.83
C GLY A 170 0.57 -7.99 10.65
N ILE A 171 0.13 -6.88 10.03
CA ILE A 171 -0.74 -5.89 10.68
C ILE A 171 -2.06 -6.53 11.12
N ALA A 172 -2.70 -7.31 10.25
CA ALA A 172 -3.97 -7.96 10.57
C ALA A 172 -3.84 -8.94 11.74
N LEU A 173 -2.76 -9.74 11.77
CA LEU A 173 -2.49 -10.65 12.89
C LEU A 173 -2.26 -9.89 14.19
N LEU A 174 -1.44 -8.83 14.16
CA LEU A 174 -1.20 -7.99 15.32
C LEU A 174 -2.48 -7.34 15.84
N ALA A 175 -3.37 -6.88 14.95
CA ALA A 175 -4.66 -6.33 15.33
C ALA A 175 -5.59 -7.38 15.95
N ALA A 176 -5.72 -8.55 15.32
CA ALA A 176 -6.59 -9.61 15.82
C ALA A 176 -6.14 -10.16 17.19
N TYR A 177 -4.84 -10.38 17.39
CA TYR A 177 -4.32 -10.87 18.66
C TYR A 177 -4.10 -9.77 19.70
N GLY A 178 -3.86 -8.53 19.27
CA GLY A 178 -3.71 -7.40 20.19
C GLY A 178 -4.98 -7.11 20.97
N VAL A 179 -6.15 -7.28 20.35
CA VAL A 179 -7.46 -7.15 21.04
C VAL A 179 -7.69 -8.29 22.03
N LEU A 180 -7.17 -9.49 21.79
CA LEU A 180 -7.31 -10.63 22.71
C LEU A 180 -6.48 -10.50 23.99
N LEU A 181 -5.51 -9.58 24.03
CA LEU A 181 -4.64 -9.32 25.18
C LEU A 181 -5.15 -8.19 26.10
N LEU A 182 -6.23 -7.51 25.73
CA LEU A 182 -6.87 -6.41 26.47
C LEU A 182 -8.19 -6.87 27.10
#